data_AF-A0A1Q4HDG6-F1
#
_entry.id   AF-A0A1Q4HDG6-F1
#
_cell.length_a   1.000
_cell.length_b   1.000
_cell.length_c   1.000
_cell.angle_alpha   90.00
_cell.angle_beta   90.00
_cell.angle_gamma   90.00
#
_symmetry.space_group_name_H-M   'P 1'
#
loop_
_entity.id
_entity.type
_entity.pdbx_description
1 polymer ?
#
loop_
_entity_poly.entity_id
_entity_poly.type
_entity_poly.pdbx_seq_one_letter_code
_entity_poly.pdbx_strand_id
1 'polypeptide(L)'
;MASPDRSNPLRTGILGIFVVTCLVLVSFGYSGLPWYPQGRTYQAYFTDAGGITPGNDVAVSGVKVGSVTDVSLAGDQARVDFTVSRDIRIGNQTLVAIKTDTVLGQKLLAVTPGGSGDSTSIPVGRTTTPYTLNTALQDLGSNVAALDKPRFEQALQTLTDTLKDATPQLRGALDGMTDLSRSLNKRDEALEQLLVHAKRVSDTLAQRADQVNTLITDGNLLFAALDERRQALSTLIAGIDDVSQQLSGFVADNKREFLPALQNLNKVMDNLLERREHIGEALRRLPPYATALGEVVGSGPGFQINLYGLPPATMAEVLLDSYFQPGKLPDSLADYLRGMVAERLLVRPKSP
;
A
#
# COMPACT_ATOMS: atom_id res chain seq x y z
N MET A 1 -40.40 -1.74 40.82
CA MET A 1 -39.18 -2.28 40.20
C MET A 1 -39.37 -2.20 38.70
N ALA A 2 -38.69 -1.26 38.03
CA ALA A 2 -38.80 -1.04 36.59
C ALA A 2 -37.98 -2.11 35.85
N SER A 3 -38.63 -2.84 34.95
CA SER A 3 -37.99 -3.84 34.09
C SER A 3 -36.97 -3.14 33.16
N PRO A 4 -35.73 -3.63 33.06
CA PRO A 4 -34.76 -3.07 32.13
C PRO A 4 -35.17 -3.47 30.72
N ASP A 5 -35.51 -2.48 29.91
CA ASP A 5 -35.75 -2.65 28.48
C ASP A 5 -34.54 -3.33 27.84
N ARG A 6 -34.74 -4.51 27.24
CA ARG A 6 -33.73 -5.18 26.41
C ARG A 6 -33.58 -4.38 25.12
N SER A 7 -32.84 -3.27 25.19
CA SER A 7 -32.46 -2.50 24.01
C SER A 7 -31.56 -3.39 23.14
N ASN A 8 -32.05 -3.69 21.95
CA ASN A 8 -31.39 -4.58 21.00
C ASN A 8 -30.06 -3.91 20.57
N PRO A 9 -28.87 -4.45 20.92
CA PRO A 9 -27.58 -3.75 20.79
C PRO A 9 -27.24 -3.38 19.35
N LEU A 10 -27.81 -4.09 18.38
CA LEU A 10 -27.72 -3.78 16.96
C LEU A 10 -28.42 -2.46 16.58
N ARG A 11 -29.57 -2.16 17.20
CA ARG A 11 -30.34 -0.92 16.91
C ARG A 11 -29.64 0.31 17.46
N THR A 12 -29.07 0.21 18.66
CA THR A 12 -28.27 1.29 19.26
C THR A 12 -26.96 1.50 18.50
N GLY A 13 -26.33 0.44 18.00
CA GLY A 13 -25.15 0.53 17.13
C GLY A 13 -25.42 1.24 15.80
N ILE A 14 -26.50 0.86 15.10
CA ILE A 14 -26.90 1.51 13.83
C ILE A 14 -27.25 2.99 14.06
N LEU A 15 -27.99 3.31 15.13
CA LEU A 15 -28.31 4.69 15.47
C LEU A 15 -27.05 5.51 15.77
N GLY A 16 -26.10 4.93 16.51
CA GLY A 16 -24.81 5.57 16.82
C GLY A 16 -24.00 5.87 15.55
N ILE A 17 -23.88 4.89 14.65
CA ILE A 17 -23.18 5.09 13.36
C ILE A 17 -23.88 6.16 12.54
N PHE A 18 -25.21 6.12 12.46
CA PHE A 18 -25.99 7.12 11.73
C PHE A 18 -25.75 8.54 12.26
N VAL A 19 -25.77 8.72 13.59
CA VAL A 19 -25.52 10.02 14.23
C VAL A 19 -24.09 10.50 13.95
N VAL A 20 -23.09 9.62 14.05
CA VAL A 20 -21.69 9.96 13.76
C VAL A 20 -21.51 10.32 12.28
N THR A 21 -22.10 9.56 11.35
CA THR A 21 -22.07 9.87 9.92
C THR A 21 -22.76 11.21 9.64
N CYS A 22 -23.90 11.50 10.26
CA CYS A 22 -24.55 12.80 10.13
C CYS A 22 -23.66 13.93 10.66
N LEU A 23 -23.00 13.74 11.81
CA LEU A 23 -22.06 14.71 12.38
C LEU A 23 -20.87 14.97 11.46
N VAL A 24 -20.30 13.92 10.88
CA VAL A 24 -19.19 14.02 9.91
C VAL A 24 -19.65 14.75 8.65
N LEU A 25 -20.82 14.40 8.10
CA LEU A 25 -21.38 15.07 6.93
C LEU A 25 -21.69 16.54 7.20
N VAL A 26 -22.20 16.89 8.38
CA VAL A 26 -22.44 18.30 8.76
C VAL A 26 -21.12 19.03 8.96
N SER A 27 -20.12 18.40 9.56
CA SER A 27 -18.80 19.00 9.82
C SER A 27 -17.99 19.22 8.53
N PHE A 28 -18.05 18.29 7.57
CA PHE A 28 -17.41 18.44 6.26
C PHE A 28 -18.25 19.27 5.29
N GLY A 29 -19.58 19.25 5.45
CA GLY A 29 -20.53 19.96 4.60
C GLY A 29 -20.69 21.44 4.95
N TYR A 30 -20.30 21.88 6.15
CA TYR A 30 -20.57 23.25 6.65
C TYR A 30 -20.11 24.38 5.72
N SER A 31 -19.05 24.15 4.94
CA SER A 31 -18.49 25.10 3.97
C SER A 31 -19.04 24.96 2.54
N GLY A 32 -19.88 23.95 2.27
CA GLY A 32 -20.41 23.65 0.94
C GLY A 32 -21.92 23.41 0.88
N LEU A 33 -22.69 23.75 1.94
CA LEU A 33 -24.15 23.60 1.95
C LEU A 33 -24.79 24.51 0.88
N PRO A 34 -25.45 23.97 -0.15
CA PRO A 34 -25.99 24.75 -1.27
C PRO A 34 -27.19 25.64 -0.89
N TRP A 35 -27.69 25.53 0.35
CA TRP A 35 -28.88 26.22 0.85
C TRP A 35 -28.61 27.37 1.82
N TYR A 36 -27.34 27.72 2.07
CA TYR A 36 -27.00 28.88 2.90
C TYR A 36 -26.24 29.96 2.09
N PRO A 37 -26.94 30.98 1.56
CA PRO A 37 -26.27 32.09 0.88
C PRO A 37 -25.46 32.90 1.90
N GLN A 38 -24.13 32.80 1.82
CA GLN A 38 -23.21 33.58 2.65
C GLN A 38 -23.16 35.08 2.27
N GLY A 39 -23.94 35.51 1.27
CA GLY A 39 -23.94 36.87 0.78
C GLY A 39 -25.20 37.25 0.02
N ARG A 40 -25.21 38.48 -0.50
CA ARG A 40 -26.17 38.95 -1.50
C ARG A 40 -25.69 38.52 -2.88
N THR A 41 -26.61 38.06 -3.72
CA THR A 41 -26.32 37.63 -5.09
C THR A 41 -26.36 38.81 -6.06
N TYR A 42 -25.41 38.85 -6.98
CA TYR A 42 -25.28 39.83 -8.04
C TYR A 42 -24.97 39.13 -9.36
N GLN A 43 -25.29 39.80 -10.46
CA GLN A 43 -25.08 39.30 -11.82
C GLN A 43 -24.21 40.29 -12.57
N ALA A 44 -23.14 39.81 -13.22
CA ALA A 44 -22.32 40.62 -14.09
C ALA A 44 -22.29 40.00 -15.49
N TYR A 45 -22.47 40.84 -16.51
CA TYR A 45 -22.46 40.43 -17.91
C TYR A 45 -21.13 40.83 -18.53
N PHE A 46 -20.41 39.89 -19.12
CA PHE A 46 -19.12 40.08 -19.78
C PHE A 46 -19.22 39.75 -21.27
N THR A 47 -18.33 40.33 -22.08
CA THR A 47 -18.14 39.90 -23.48
C THR A 47 -17.54 38.49 -23.57
N ASP A 48 -16.75 38.08 -22.58
CA ASP A 48 -16.10 36.77 -22.47
C ASP A 48 -15.96 36.40 -20.99
N ALA A 49 -16.22 35.14 -20.62
CA ALA A 49 -16.02 34.65 -19.26
C ALA A 49 -14.54 34.56 -18.85
N GLY A 50 -13.59 34.64 -19.79
CA GLY A 50 -12.16 34.85 -19.50
C GLY A 50 -11.51 33.81 -18.58
N GLY A 51 -12.07 32.59 -18.51
CA GLY A 51 -11.61 31.50 -17.63
C GLY A 51 -12.13 31.55 -16.19
N ILE A 52 -13.15 32.37 -15.88
CA ILE A 52 -13.87 32.31 -14.60
C ILE A 52 -14.71 31.04 -14.52
N THR A 53 -14.72 30.43 -13.34
CA THR A 53 -15.43 29.20 -13.00
C THR A 53 -16.15 29.34 -11.66
N PRO A 54 -17.24 28.57 -11.44
CA PRO A 54 -17.89 28.52 -10.13
C PRO A 54 -16.89 28.16 -9.02
N GLY A 55 -16.98 28.87 -7.90
CA GLY A 55 -16.04 28.75 -6.78
C GLY A 55 -14.85 29.70 -6.82
N ASN A 56 -14.64 30.45 -7.92
CA ASN A 56 -13.61 31.50 -7.93
C ASN A 56 -13.94 32.63 -6.95
N ASP A 57 -12.90 33.26 -6.43
CA ASP A 57 -13.02 34.26 -5.39
C ASP A 57 -13.50 35.60 -5.94
N VAL A 58 -14.39 36.24 -5.19
CA VAL A 58 -14.83 37.61 -5.44
C VAL A 58 -14.11 38.51 -4.45
N ALA A 59 -13.39 39.50 -4.96
CA ALA A 59 -12.57 40.40 -4.14
C ALA A 59 -12.96 41.86 -4.33
N VAL A 60 -13.01 42.60 -3.22
CA VAL A 60 -13.14 44.07 -3.21
C VAL A 60 -11.85 44.64 -2.64
N SER A 61 -11.17 45.49 -3.40
CA SER A 61 -9.87 46.07 -3.02
C SER A 61 -8.82 45.02 -2.61
N GLY A 62 -8.87 43.82 -3.22
CA GLY A 62 -7.95 42.70 -2.94
C GLY A 62 -8.33 41.82 -1.75
N VAL A 63 -9.41 42.14 -1.03
CA VAL A 63 -9.92 41.31 0.07
C VAL A 63 -11.03 40.40 -0.45
N LYS A 64 -10.95 39.10 -0.16
CA LYS A 64 -12.00 38.12 -0.48
C LYS A 64 -13.27 38.43 0.30
N VAL A 65 -14.37 38.63 -0.43
CA VAL A 65 -15.67 39.04 0.11
C VAL A 65 -16.81 38.17 -0.41
N GLY A 66 -16.51 37.12 -1.16
CA GLY A 66 -17.51 36.19 -1.65
C GLY A 66 -16.95 35.24 -2.71
N SER A 67 -17.84 34.62 -3.47
CA SER A 67 -17.49 33.64 -4.49
C SER A 67 -18.44 33.67 -5.68
N VAL A 68 -17.93 33.25 -6.84
CA VAL A 68 -18.71 33.00 -8.05
C VAL A 68 -19.57 31.75 -7.82
N THR A 69 -20.87 31.86 -8.04
CA THR A 69 -21.83 30.78 -7.86
C THR A 69 -22.12 30.03 -9.16
N ASP A 70 -22.21 30.75 -10.27
CA ASP A 70 -22.51 30.16 -11.58
C ASP A 70 -21.94 31.00 -12.73
N VAL A 71 -21.68 30.34 -13.86
CA VAL A 71 -21.24 30.97 -15.11
C VAL A 71 -22.06 30.37 -16.23
N SER A 72 -22.90 31.19 -16.87
CA SER A 72 -23.82 30.77 -17.91
C SER A 72 -23.76 31.70 -19.11
N LEU A 73 -24.18 31.21 -20.28
CA LEU A 73 -24.30 32.01 -21.48
C LEU A 73 -25.69 32.66 -21.52
N ALA A 74 -25.73 33.98 -21.67
CA ALA A 74 -26.95 34.77 -21.82
C ALA A 74 -26.94 35.48 -23.19
N GLY A 75 -27.37 34.76 -24.22
CA GLY A 75 -27.32 35.25 -25.61
C GLY A 75 -25.89 35.26 -26.15
N ASP A 76 -25.39 36.44 -26.49
CA ASP A 76 -24.01 36.69 -26.94
C ASP A 76 -23.06 37.11 -25.80
N GLN A 77 -23.53 37.12 -24.56
CA GLN A 77 -22.79 37.58 -23.38
C GLN A 77 -22.61 36.45 -22.36
N ALA A 78 -21.49 36.46 -21.65
CA ALA A 78 -21.28 35.59 -20.50
C ALA A 78 -21.90 36.23 -19.24
N ARG A 79 -22.88 35.55 -18.63
CA ARG A 79 -23.45 35.93 -17.34
C ARG A 79 -22.70 35.21 -16.22
N VAL A 80 -22.12 35.98 -15.32
CA VAL A 80 -21.46 35.50 -14.10
C VAL A 80 -22.33 35.86 -12.92
N ASP A 81 -22.86 34.84 -12.24
CA ASP A 81 -23.62 34.98 -11.01
C ASP A 81 -22.65 34.79 -9.83
N PHE A 82 -22.62 35.75 -8.91
CA PHE A 82 -21.68 35.74 -7.79
C PHE A 82 -22.30 36.30 -6.51
N THR A 83 -21.71 35.96 -5.37
CA THR A 83 -22.14 36.43 -4.05
C THR A 83 -21.13 37.39 -3.46
N VAL A 84 -21.62 38.36 -2.69
CA VAL A 84 -20.81 39.30 -1.91
C VAL A 84 -21.36 39.38 -0.49
N SER A 85 -20.49 39.42 0.51
CA SER A 85 -20.84 39.55 1.92
C SER A 85 -21.76 40.77 2.17
N ARG A 86 -22.67 40.63 3.14
CA ARG A 86 -23.79 41.58 3.36
C ARG A 86 -23.36 42.93 3.90
N ASP A 87 -22.14 43.01 4.43
CA ASP A 87 -21.45 44.21 4.92
C ASP A 87 -20.97 45.13 3.80
N ILE A 88 -20.86 44.62 2.57
CA ILE A 88 -20.43 45.42 1.41
C ILE A 88 -21.63 45.84 0.58
N ARG A 89 -21.74 47.16 0.38
CA ARG A 89 -22.74 47.75 -0.49
C ARG A 89 -22.24 47.83 -1.93
N ILE A 90 -22.96 47.17 -2.83
CA ILE A 90 -22.74 47.25 -4.28
C ILE A 90 -23.72 48.26 -4.87
N GLY A 91 -23.18 49.35 -5.42
CA GLY A 91 -23.98 50.42 -6.01
C GLY A 91 -24.17 50.29 -7.52
N ASN A 92 -25.03 51.15 -8.07
CA ASN A 92 -25.38 51.21 -9.50
C ASN A 92 -24.25 51.69 -10.44
N GLN A 93 -23.12 52.15 -9.92
CA GLN A 93 -21.92 52.50 -10.69
C GLN A 93 -20.75 51.55 -10.39
N THR A 94 -21.02 50.39 -9.78
CA THR A 94 -20.02 49.36 -9.52
C THR A 94 -19.42 48.87 -10.84
N LEU A 95 -18.10 48.70 -10.82
CA LEU A 95 -17.32 48.10 -11.91
C LEU A 95 -16.88 46.70 -11.50
N VAL A 96 -16.84 45.77 -12.45
CA VAL A 96 -16.39 44.39 -12.19
C VAL A 96 -15.36 43.99 -13.25
N ALA A 97 -14.19 43.52 -12.82
CA ALA A 97 -13.14 43.08 -13.72
C ALA A 97 -12.72 41.64 -13.41
N ILE A 98 -12.54 40.83 -14.43
CA ILE A 98 -11.93 39.49 -14.27
C ILE A 98 -10.41 39.69 -14.28
N LYS A 99 -9.74 39.32 -13.18
CA LYS A 99 -8.29 39.44 -13.02
C LYS A 99 -7.67 38.08 -12.77
N THR A 100 -6.38 37.97 -13.06
CA THR A 100 -5.59 36.80 -12.67
C THR A 100 -5.13 36.99 -11.22
N ASP A 101 -5.45 36.03 -10.35
CA ASP A 101 -5.12 36.02 -8.92
C ASP A 101 -3.75 35.39 -8.66
N THR A 102 -3.53 34.21 -9.24
CA THR A 102 -2.33 33.41 -8.95
C THR A 102 -1.40 33.32 -10.15
N VAL A 103 -0.13 33.04 -9.89
CA VAL A 103 0.90 32.78 -10.92
C VAL A 103 0.51 31.57 -11.80
N LEU A 104 -0.29 30.65 -11.26
CA LEU A 104 -0.83 29.50 -11.99
C LEU A 104 -2.03 29.84 -12.87
N GLY A 105 -2.44 31.11 -12.93
CA GLY A 105 -3.47 31.58 -13.85
C GLY A 105 -4.91 31.48 -13.32
N GLN A 106 -5.12 31.19 -12.02
CA GLN A 106 -6.47 31.23 -11.45
C GLN A 106 -7.06 32.63 -11.58
N LYS A 107 -8.36 32.68 -11.87
CA LYS A 107 -9.09 33.93 -12.07
C LYS A 107 -9.83 34.31 -10.80
N LEU A 108 -9.91 35.61 -10.53
CA LEU A 108 -10.74 36.20 -9.50
C LEU A 108 -11.66 37.26 -10.13
N LEU A 109 -12.79 37.51 -9.47
CA LEU A 109 -13.71 38.58 -9.82
C LEU A 109 -13.42 39.80 -8.95
N ALA A 110 -12.81 40.84 -9.53
CA ALA A 110 -12.48 42.07 -8.83
C ALA A 110 -13.65 43.05 -8.93
N VAL A 111 -14.28 43.35 -7.80
CA VAL A 111 -15.42 44.26 -7.70
C VAL A 111 -14.93 45.60 -7.14
N THR A 112 -15.25 46.69 -7.82
CA THR A 112 -15.00 48.06 -7.37
C THR A 112 -16.34 48.74 -7.14
N PRO A 113 -16.83 48.77 -5.89
CA PRO A 113 -18.11 49.38 -5.56
C PRO A 113 -18.15 50.86 -5.93
N GLY A 114 -19.27 51.30 -6.51
CA GLY A 114 -19.48 52.69 -6.89
C GLY A 114 -20.95 53.04 -7.00
N GLY A 115 -21.28 54.31 -6.75
CA GLY A 115 -22.66 54.81 -6.80
C GLY A 115 -23.45 54.54 -5.52
N SER A 116 -24.56 55.29 -5.34
CA SER A 116 -25.41 55.23 -4.15
C SER A 116 -26.74 54.50 -4.38
N GLY A 117 -27.10 54.20 -5.62
CA GLY A 117 -28.30 53.45 -5.97
C GLY A 117 -28.10 51.94 -5.84
N ASP A 118 -29.14 51.20 -5.54
CA ASP A 118 -29.07 49.73 -5.43
C ASP A 118 -29.16 49.09 -6.83
N SER A 119 -28.23 48.18 -7.14
CA SER A 119 -28.22 47.45 -8.42
C SER A 119 -27.77 46.02 -8.19
N THR A 120 -28.55 45.06 -8.69
CA THR A 120 -28.23 43.63 -8.64
C THR A 120 -27.56 43.14 -9.92
N SER A 121 -27.65 43.92 -11.00
CA SER A 121 -27.07 43.61 -12.31
C SER A 121 -26.01 44.63 -12.72
N ILE A 122 -24.87 44.15 -13.20
CA ILE A 122 -23.78 44.93 -13.79
C ILE A 122 -23.72 44.62 -15.30
N PRO A 123 -24.03 45.58 -16.18
CA PRO A 123 -24.02 45.40 -17.63
C PRO A 123 -22.59 45.40 -18.18
N VAL A 124 -22.42 44.90 -19.42
CA VAL A 124 -21.14 44.77 -20.11
C VAL A 124 -20.30 46.06 -20.10
N GLY A 125 -20.92 47.23 -20.28
CA GLY A 125 -20.21 48.52 -20.25
C GLY A 125 -19.57 48.89 -18.90
N ARG A 126 -19.85 48.13 -17.84
CA ARG A 126 -19.24 48.26 -16.50
C ARG A 126 -18.46 47.01 -16.10
N THR A 127 -18.20 46.13 -17.06
CA THR A 127 -17.38 44.95 -16.86
C THR A 127 -16.13 44.99 -17.73
N THR A 128 -15.06 44.36 -17.27
CA THR A 128 -13.82 44.25 -18.03
C THR A 128 -13.30 42.83 -18.00
N THR A 129 -13.09 42.26 -19.18
CA THR A 129 -12.45 40.96 -19.35
C THR A 129 -10.93 41.14 -19.44
N PRO A 130 -10.12 40.16 -19.00
CA PRO A 130 -8.69 40.22 -19.16
C PRO A 130 -8.35 40.23 -20.65
N TYR A 131 -7.46 41.14 -21.06
CA TYR A 131 -6.95 41.18 -22.44
C TYR A 131 -6.21 39.85 -22.72
N THR A 132 -6.75 39.03 -23.62
CA THR A 132 -6.17 37.73 -23.92
C THR A 132 -5.17 37.83 -25.07
N LEU A 133 -4.17 36.94 -25.10
CA LEU A 133 -3.23 36.84 -26.22
C LEU A 133 -3.98 36.59 -27.54
N ASN A 134 -5.07 35.83 -27.51
CA ASN A 134 -5.90 35.56 -28.68
C ASN A 134 -6.52 36.86 -29.22
N THR A 135 -7.06 37.71 -28.32
CA THR A 135 -7.59 39.03 -28.68
C THR A 135 -6.48 39.93 -29.24
N ALA A 136 -5.30 39.95 -28.62
CA ALA A 136 -4.16 40.72 -29.11
C ALA A 136 -3.69 40.28 -30.51
N LEU A 137 -3.68 38.97 -30.78
CA LEU A 137 -3.33 38.41 -32.08
C LEU A 137 -4.41 38.67 -33.14
N GLN A 138 -5.69 38.61 -32.75
CA GLN A 138 -6.82 38.99 -33.63
C GLN A 138 -6.81 40.48 -33.98
N ASP A 139 -6.57 41.35 -32.99
CA ASP A 139 -6.44 42.79 -33.18
C ASP A 139 -5.22 43.12 -34.05
N LEU A 140 -4.09 42.44 -33.84
CA LEU A 140 -2.92 42.60 -34.71
C LEU A 140 -3.22 42.14 -36.14
N GLY A 141 -3.86 40.97 -36.30
CA GLY A 141 -4.24 40.43 -37.61
C GLY A 141 -5.21 41.33 -38.37
N SER A 142 -6.21 41.89 -37.69
CA SER A 142 -7.21 42.77 -38.29
C SER A 142 -6.63 44.15 -38.63
N ASN A 143 -5.76 44.71 -37.80
CA ASN A 143 -5.08 45.97 -38.07
C ASN A 143 -4.05 45.86 -39.21
N VAL A 144 -3.36 44.72 -39.32
CA VAL A 144 -2.46 44.45 -40.45
C VAL A 144 -3.25 44.20 -41.74
N ALA A 145 -4.43 43.58 -41.66
CA ALA A 145 -5.33 43.40 -42.80
C ALA A 145 -5.99 44.72 -43.26
N ALA A 146 -6.16 45.69 -42.34
CA ALA A 146 -6.66 47.03 -42.65
C ALA A 146 -5.59 47.95 -43.27
N LEU A 147 -4.33 47.51 -43.37
CA LEU A 147 -3.27 48.24 -44.07
C LEU A 147 -3.44 48.08 -45.59
N ASP A 148 -4.14 49.03 -46.18
CA ASP A 148 -4.41 49.13 -47.62
C ASP A 148 -3.11 49.46 -48.38
N LYS A 149 -2.34 48.41 -48.73
CA LYS A 149 -1.03 48.51 -49.43
C LYS A 149 -1.01 49.50 -50.62
N PRO A 150 -2.03 49.53 -51.51
CA PRO A 150 -2.06 50.48 -52.63
C PRO A 150 -2.08 51.95 -52.19
N ARG A 151 -2.81 52.27 -51.10
CA ARG A 151 -2.87 53.64 -50.56
C ARG A 151 -1.55 54.04 -49.89
N PHE A 152 -0.89 53.10 -49.22
CA PHE A 152 0.40 53.32 -48.59
C PHE A 152 1.49 53.56 -49.64
N GLU A 153 1.51 52.76 -50.70
CA GLU A 153 2.40 52.95 -51.85
C GLU A 153 2.13 54.29 -52.56
N GLN A 154 0.87 54.67 -52.76
CA GLN A 154 0.53 55.98 -53.34
C GLN A 154 0.97 57.16 -52.47
N ALA A 155 0.82 57.06 -51.14
CA ALA A 155 1.28 58.10 -50.22
C ALA A 155 2.81 58.26 -50.25
N LEU A 156 3.55 57.14 -50.31
CA LEU A 156 5.01 57.14 -50.43
C LEU A 156 5.49 57.65 -51.80
N GLN A 157 4.79 57.30 -52.88
CA GLN A 157 5.07 57.80 -54.22
C GLN A 157 4.86 59.31 -54.28
N THR A 158 3.74 59.80 -53.73
CA THR A 158 3.41 61.23 -53.69
C THR A 158 4.43 62.01 -52.84
N LEU A 159 4.85 61.47 -51.70
CA LEU A 159 5.91 62.06 -50.88
C LEU A 159 7.25 62.10 -51.61
N THR A 160 7.61 61.03 -52.31
CA THR A 160 8.88 60.92 -53.05
C THR A 160 8.92 61.85 -54.25
N ASP A 161 7.82 61.97 -54.99
CA ASP A 161 7.71 62.87 -56.15
C ASP A 161 7.72 64.34 -55.69
N THR A 162 7.05 64.67 -54.57
CA THR A 162 7.07 66.03 -53.99
C THR A 162 8.46 66.40 -53.44
N LEU A 163 9.22 65.43 -52.92
CA LEU A 163 10.58 65.65 -52.40
C LEU A 163 11.64 65.71 -53.51
N LYS A 164 11.40 65.08 -54.66
CA LYS A 164 12.31 65.10 -55.83
C LYS A 164 12.43 66.47 -56.48
N ASP A 165 11.38 67.30 -56.41
CA ASP A 165 11.34 68.63 -57.03
C ASP A 165 11.94 69.74 -56.16
N ALA A 166 12.35 69.45 -54.92
CA ALA A 166 12.91 70.45 -54.01
C ALA A 166 14.46 70.45 -54.01
N THR A 167 15.01 71.59 -54.43
CA THR A 167 16.36 72.21 -54.45
C THR A 167 17.54 71.54 -53.65
N PRO A 168 18.83 71.77 -54.02
CA PRO A 168 20.02 71.06 -53.50
C PRO A 168 20.30 71.08 -51.98
N GLN A 169 19.53 71.81 -51.16
CA GLN A 169 19.64 71.74 -49.69
C GLN A 169 19.14 70.41 -49.09
N LEU A 170 18.45 69.54 -49.86
CA LEU A 170 17.91 68.26 -49.37
C LEU A 170 18.89 67.09 -49.31
N ARG A 171 20.12 67.20 -49.85
CA ARG A 171 21.09 66.08 -49.82
C ARG A 171 21.42 65.61 -48.40
N GLY A 172 21.56 66.54 -47.44
CA GLY A 172 21.79 66.19 -46.03
C GLY A 172 20.56 65.57 -45.33
N ALA A 173 19.34 65.90 -45.79
CA ALA A 173 18.11 65.29 -45.27
C ALA A 173 17.87 63.89 -45.88
N LEU A 174 18.24 63.68 -47.15
CA LEU A 174 18.21 62.38 -47.81
C LEU A 174 19.24 61.40 -47.21
N ASP A 175 20.42 61.88 -46.80
CA ASP A 175 21.39 61.07 -46.06
C ASP A 175 20.83 60.66 -44.68
N GLY A 176 20.20 61.60 -43.96
CA GLY A 176 19.51 61.31 -42.69
C GLY A 176 18.33 60.34 -42.84
N MET A 177 17.58 60.42 -43.95
CA MET A 177 16.51 59.48 -44.30
C MET A 177 17.07 58.09 -44.62
N THR A 178 18.23 58.02 -45.26
CA THR A 178 18.92 56.76 -45.58
C THR A 178 19.46 56.11 -44.30
N ASP A 179 20.00 56.89 -43.36
CA ASP A 179 20.42 56.40 -42.05
C ASP A 179 19.24 55.96 -41.17
N LEU A 180 18.11 56.69 -41.22
CA LEU A 180 16.87 56.28 -40.56
C LEU A 180 16.32 54.98 -41.17
N SER A 181 16.35 54.84 -42.49
CA SER A 181 15.95 53.62 -43.19
C SER A 181 16.84 52.43 -42.82
N ARG A 182 18.16 52.62 -42.71
CA ARG A 182 19.07 51.58 -42.20
C ARG A 182 18.81 51.23 -40.74
N SER A 183 18.47 52.21 -39.91
CA SER A 183 18.09 52.00 -38.51
C SER A 183 16.77 51.23 -38.38
N LEU A 184 15.79 51.53 -39.23
CA LEU A 184 14.53 50.79 -39.35
C LEU A 184 14.76 49.36 -39.83
N ASN A 185 15.56 49.14 -40.87
CA ASN A 185 15.90 47.79 -41.34
C ASN A 185 16.60 46.96 -40.27
N LYS A 186 17.51 47.55 -39.48
CA LYS A 186 18.13 46.88 -38.33
C LYS A 186 17.13 46.55 -37.22
N ARG A 187 16.08 47.36 -37.04
CA ARG A 187 15.01 47.09 -36.08
C ARG A 187 14.08 45.99 -36.58
N ASP A 188 13.79 45.92 -37.87
CA ASP A 188 13.04 44.83 -38.46
C ASP A 188 13.76 43.48 -38.28
N GLU A 189 15.08 43.46 -38.48
CA GLU A 189 15.90 42.26 -38.22
C GLU A 189 15.86 41.85 -36.74
N ALA A 190 15.87 42.82 -35.82
CA ALA A 190 15.73 42.55 -34.39
C ALA A 190 14.32 42.05 -34.01
N LEU A 191 13.27 42.56 -34.64
CA LEU A 191 11.88 42.10 -34.45
C LEU A 191 11.68 40.68 -35.01
N GLU A 192 12.26 40.39 -36.17
CA GLU A 192 12.27 39.05 -36.76
C GLU A 192 12.98 38.05 -35.83
N GLN A 193 14.13 38.42 -35.27
CA GLN A 193 14.82 37.59 -34.28
C GLN A 193 13.97 37.36 -33.01
N LEU A 194 13.30 38.39 -32.48
CA LEU A 194 12.41 38.24 -31.33
C LEU A 194 11.24 37.31 -31.61
N LEU A 195 10.63 37.38 -32.80
CA LEU A 195 9.56 36.48 -33.22
C LEU A 195 10.06 35.03 -33.35
N VAL A 196 11.25 34.83 -33.91
CA VAL A 196 11.89 33.50 -33.99
C VAL A 196 12.17 32.94 -32.60
N HIS A 197 12.63 33.77 -31.66
CA HIS A 197 12.84 33.35 -30.28
C HIS A 197 11.53 33.02 -29.56
N ALA A 198 10.48 33.84 -29.73
CA ALA A 198 9.15 33.59 -29.18
C ALA A 198 8.55 32.28 -29.72
N LYS A 199 8.76 31.99 -31.02
CA LYS A 199 8.37 30.72 -31.63
C LYS A 199 9.11 29.54 -31.00
N ARG A 200 10.44 29.62 -30.83
CA ARG A 200 11.19 28.55 -30.15
C ARG A 200 10.70 28.29 -28.73
N VAL A 201 10.41 29.33 -27.96
CA VAL A 201 9.87 29.19 -26.60
C VAL A 201 8.50 28.51 -26.64
N SER A 202 7.64 28.91 -27.58
CA SER A 202 6.31 28.31 -27.77
C SER A 202 6.39 26.83 -28.19
N ASP A 203 7.29 26.49 -29.12
CA ASP A 203 7.53 25.10 -29.54
C ASP A 203 8.07 24.26 -28.37
N THR A 204 8.98 24.82 -27.57
CA THR A 204 9.51 24.13 -26.39
C THR A 204 8.40 23.89 -25.35
N LEU A 205 7.51 24.86 -25.16
CA LEU A 205 6.38 24.75 -24.24
C LEU A 205 5.36 23.71 -24.73
N ALA A 206 5.08 23.67 -26.04
CA ALA A 206 4.23 22.65 -26.66
C ALA A 206 4.81 21.23 -26.48
N GLN A 207 6.10 21.06 -26.75
CA GLN A 207 6.79 19.78 -26.50
C GLN A 207 6.73 19.34 -25.04
N ARG A 208 6.86 20.29 -24.09
CA ARG A 208 6.72 19.98 -22.67
C ARG A 208 5.29 19.63 -22.28
N ALA A 209 4.28 20.27 -22.89
CA ALA A 209 2.88 19.93 -22.67
C ALA A 209 2.57 18.50 -23.13
N ASP A 210 3.11 18.06 -24.27
CA ASP A 210 2.97 16.68 -24.74
C ASP A 210 3.64 15.68 -23.79
N GLN A 211 4.82 16.02 -23.27
CA GLN A 211 5.53 15.19 -22.27
C GLN A 211 4.75 15.09 -20.95
N VAL A 212 4.13 16.18 -20.49
CA VAL A 212 3.25 16.17 -19.32
C VAL A 212 1.99 15.34 -19.58
N ASN A 213 1.38 15.46 -20.76
CA ASN A 213 0.23 14.63 -21.14
C ASN A 213 0.60 13.13 -21.18
N THR A 214 1.80 12.82 -21.65
CA THR A 214 2.34 11.45 -21.66
C THR A 214 2.55 10.95 -20.24
N LEU A 215 3.16 11.75 -19.35
CA LEU A 215 3.32 11.41 -17.93
C LEU A 215 1.97 11.19 -17.21
N ILE A 216 0.94 11.97 -17.53
CA ILE A 216 -0.41 11.78 -16.98
C ILE A 216 -1.01 10.46 -17.50
N THR A 217 -0.81 10.16 -18.78
CA THR A 217 -1.30 8.92 -19.39
C THR A 217 -0.55 7.70 -18.84
N ASP A 218 0.77 7.79 -18.65
CA ASP A 218 1.62 6.79 -18.00
C ASP A 218 1.30 6.66 -16.50
N GLY A 219 0.74 7.70 -15.88
CA GLY A 219 0.17 7.62 -14.54
C GLY A 219 -0.85 6.50 -14.40
N ASN A 220 -1.62 6.18 -15.45
CA ASN A 220 -2.51 5.01 -15.45
C ASN A 220 -1.75 3.69 -15.38
N LEU A 221 -0.55 3.59 -15.97
CA LEU A 221 0.31 2.41 -15.83
C LEU A 221 0.84 2.29 -14.39
N LEU A 222 1.18 3.40 -13.75
CA LEU A 222 1.56 3.40 -12.33
C LEU A 222 0.40 2.96 -11.44
N PHE A 223 -0.81 3.47 -11.66
CA PHE A 223 -1.99 3.06 -10.90
C PHE A 223 -2.36 1.59 -11.15
N ALA A 224 -2.23 1.10 -12.39
CA ALA A 224 -2.41 -0.31 -12.71
C ALA A 224 -1.38 -1.20 -11.99
N ALA A 225 -0.10 -0.83 -12.01
CA ALA A 225 0.96 -1.56 -11.30
C ALA A 225 0.78 -1.50 -9.77
N LEU A 226 0.25 -0.40 -9.24
CA LEU A 226 -0.05 -0.26 -7.81
C LEU A 226 -1.25 -1.12 -7.40
N ASP A 227 -2.28 -1.23 -8.24
CA ASP A 227 -3.43 -2.10 -7.99
C ASP A 227 -3.05 -3.58 -8.07
N GLU A 228 -2.22 -3.97 -9.05
CA GLU A 228 -1.67 -5.32 -9.14
C GLU A 228 -0.87 -5.70 -7.88
N ARG A 229 -0.01 -4.78 -7.41
CA ARG A 229 0.73 -4.97 -6.15
C ARG A 229 -0.21 -5.10 -4.95
N ARG A 230 -1.26 -4.28 -4.89
CA ARG A 230 -2.27 -4.35 -3.81
C ARG A 230 -2.97 -5.70 -3.80
N GLN A 231 -3.35 -6.23 -4.95
CA GLN A 231 -3.96 -7.55 -5.07
C GLN A 231 -2.99 -8.66 -4.63
N ALA A 232 -1.72 -8.61 -5.09
CA ALA A 232 -0.69 -9.55 -4.67
C ALA A 232 -0.46 -9.52 -3.15
N LEU A 233 -0.42 -8.33 -2.53
CA LEU A 233 -0.33 -8.16 -1.08
C LEU A 233 -1.56 -8.73 -0.35
N SER A 234 -2.76 -8.52 -0.88
CA SER A 234 -4.00 -9.08 -0.30
C SER A 234 -3.96 -10.61 -0.30
N THR A 235 -3.52 -11.22 -1.41
CA THR A 235 -3.37 -12.69 -1.51
C THR A 235 -2.30 -13.22 -0.57
N LEU A 236 -1.18 -12.51 -0.42
CA LEU A 236 -0.09 -12.89 0.48
C LEU A 236 -0.57 -12.83 1.95
N ILE A 237 -1.28 -11.76 2.33
CA ILE A 237 -1.86 -11.62 3.67
C ILE A 237 -2.88 -12.72 3.95
N ALA A 238 -3.77 -13.02 2.99
CA ALA A 238 -4.72 -14.13 3.12
C ALA A 238 -4.02 -15.49 3.25
N GLY A 239 -2.92 -15.71 2.50
CA GLY A 239 -2.11 -16.92 2.61
C GLY A 239 -1.40 -17.04 3.96
N ILE A 240 -0.97 -15.93 4.57
CA ILE A 240 -0.39 -15.94 5.92
C ILE A 240 -1.43 -16.33 6.97
N ASP A 241 -2.67 -15.87 6.83
CA ASP A 241 -3.75 -16.23 7.73
C ASP A 241 -4.03 -17.74 7.66
N ASP A 242 -4.12 -18.29 6.43
CA ASP A 242 -4.35 -19.72 6.21
C ASP A 242 -3.19 -20.59 6.74
N VAL A 243 -1.93 -20.19 6.50
CA VAL A 243 -0.76 -20.86 7.08
C VAL A 243 -0.75 -20.79 8.61
N SER A 244 -1.15 -19.65 9.18
CA SER A 244 -1.22 -19.49 10.65
C SER A 244 -2.31 -20.38 11.25
N GLN A 245 -3.44 -20.53 10.56
CA GLN A 245 -4.52 -21.42 10.96
C GLN A 245 -4.11 -22.90 10.83
N GLN A 246 -3.43 -23.28 9.74
CA GLN A 246 -2.88 -24.61 9.55
C GLN A 246 -1.81 -24.95 10.59
N LEU A 247 -0.90 -24.02 10.90
CA LEU A 247 0.14 -24.23 11.91
C LEU A 247 -0.47 -24.36 13.31
N SER A 248 -1.50 -23.55 13.62
CA SER A 248 -2.24 -23.66 14.88
C SER A 248 -2.99 -24.99 14.99
N GLY A 249 -3.62 -25.44 13.91
CA GLY A 249 -4.26 -26.76 13.80
C GLY A 249 -3.26 -27.90 13.99
N PHE A 250 -2.13 -27.85 13.29
CA PHE A 250 -1.05 -28.83 13.42
C PHE A 250 -0.53 -28.91 14.86
N VAL A 251 -0.29 -27.78 15.51
CA VAL A 251 0.14 -27.75 16.92
C VAL A 251 -0.94 -28.34 17.84
N ALA A 252 -2.21 -28.05 17.60
CA ALA A 252 -3.32 -28.59 18.38
C ALA A 252 -3.47 -30.12 18.22
N ASP A 253 -3.39 -30.61 16.98
CA ASP A 253 -3.43 -32.05 16.68
C ASP A 253 -2.25 -32.78 17.30
N ASN A 254 -1.05 -32.21 17.18
CA ASN A 254 0.16 -32.80 17.74
C ASN A 254 0.14 -32.82 19.27
N LYS A 255 -0.42 -31.78 19.92
CA LYS A 255 -0.68 -31.79 21.37
C LYS A 255 -1.68 -32.88 21.77
N ARG A 256 -2.73 -33.11 20.97
CA ARG A 256 -3.73 -34.16 21.22
C ARG A 256 -3.11 -35.57 21.11
N GLU A 257 -2.16 -35.76 20.21
CA GLU A 257 -1.50 -37.06 19.99
C GLU A 257 -0.32 -37.32 20.95
N PHE A 258 0.45 -36.28 21.29
CA PHE A 258 1.58 -36.42 22.22
C PHE A 258 1.18 -36.48 23.70
N LEU A 259 0.06 -35.86 24.11
CA LEU A 259 -0.41 -35.94 25.50
C LEU A 259 -0.60 -37.39 25.98
N PRO A 260 -1.30 -38.27 25.24
CA PRO A 260 -1.42 -39.69 25.59
C PRO A 260 -0.06 -40.42 25.63
N ALA A 261 0.85 -40.13 24.69
CA ALA A 261 2.17 -40.74 24.66
C ALA A 261 3.01 -40.36 25.89
N LEU A 262 3.00 -39.09 26.28
CA LEU A 262 3.68 -38.59 27.49
C LEU A 262 3.05 -39.15 28.77
N GLN A 263 1.72 -39.26 28.81
CA GLN A 263 1.03 -39.90 29.94
C GLN A 263 1.38 -41.38 30.06
N ASN A 264 1.46 -42.11 28.93
CA ASN A 264 1.87 -43.50 28.92
C ASN A 264 3.35 -43.67 29.30
N LEU A 265 4.23 -42.78 28.85
CA LEU A 265 5.64 -42.78 29.24
C LEU A 265 5.81 -42.53 30.75
N ASN A 266 5.06 -41.58 31.30
CA ASN A 266 5.05 -41.33 32.74
C ASN A 266 4.54 -42.56 33.51
N LYS A 267 3.48 -43.23 33.05
CA LYS A 267 3.02 -44.49 33.68
C LYS A 267 4.09 -45.58 33.65
N VAL A 268 4.85 -45.70 32.56
CA VAL A 268 5.96 -46.65 32.47
C VAL A 268 7.09 -46.26 33.42
N MET A 269 7.41 -44.98 33.54
CA MET A 269 8.38 -44.46 34.52
C MET A 269 7.95 -44.68 35.95
N ASP A 270 6.69 -44.40 36.28
CA ASP A 270 6.15 -44.65 37.61
C ASP A 270 6.21 -46.15 37.94
N ASN A 271 5.84 -47.03 37.01
CA ASN A 271 5.91 -48.47 37.21
C ASN A 271 7.35 -48.98 37.40
N LEU A 272 8.31 -48.44 36.64
CA LEU A 272 9.72 -48.79 36.76
C LEU A 272 10.35 -48.23 38.05
N LEU A 273 9.93 -47.05 38.50
CA LEU A 273 10.36 -46.46 39.76
C LEU A 273 9.77 -47.20 40.96
N GLU A 274 8.48 -47.54 40.92
CA GLU A 274 7.78 -48.31 41.96
C GLU A 274 8.40 -49.70 42.14
N ARG A 275 8.84 -50.33 41.04
CA ARG A 275 9.48 -51.67 41.06
C ARG A 275 10.99 -51.63 41.10
N ARG A 276 11.61 -50.44 41.26
CA ARG A 276 13.07 -50.24 41.17
C ARG A 276 13.85 -51.15 42.11
N GLU A 277 13.37 -51.35 43.33
CA GLU A 277 14.02 -52.23 44.31
C GLU A 277 13.99 -53.70 43.88
N HIS A 278 12.84 -54.18 43.40
CA HIS A 278 12.70 -55.55 42.89
C HIS A 278 13.52 -55.79 41.62
N ILE A 279 13.56 -54.82 40.71
CA ILE A 279 14.41 -54.88 39.50
C ILE A 279 15.88 -54.90 39.91
N GLY A 280 16.29 -54.05 40.87
CA GLY A 280 17.65 -54.03 41.39
C GLY A 280 18.04 -55.35 42.08
N GLU A 281 17.12 -55.96 42.81
CA GLU A 281 17.33 -57.25 43.45
C GLU A 281 17.41 -58.39 42.42
N ALA A 282 16.54 -58.39 41.41
CA ALA A 282 16.59 -59.34 40.30
C ALA A 282 17.92 -59.24 39.53
N LEU A 283 18.37 -58.02 39.22
CA LEU A 283 19.66 -57.76 38.56
C LEU A 283 20.85 -58.17 39.43
N ARG A 284 20.78 -58.01 40.76
CA ARG A 284 21.82 -58.50 41.69
C ARG A 284 21.87 -60.03 41.77
N ARG A 285 20.74 -60.71 41.61
CA ARG A 285 20.65 -62.19 41.59
C ARG A 285 20.93 -62.80 40.22
N LEU A 286 21.01 -61.98 39.18
CA LEU A 286 21.22 -62.41 37.80
C LEU A 286 22.62 -63.02 37.56
N PRO A 287 23.74 -62.43 38.03
CA PRO A 287 25.06 -63.03 37.85
C PRO A 287 25.18 -64.41 38.50
N PRO A 288 24.79 -64.63 39.78
CA PRO A 288 24.79 -65.97 40.37
C PRO A 288 23.95 -66.99 39.59
N TYR A 289 22.78 -66.59 39.08
CA TYR A 289 21.92 -67.44 38.26
C TYR A 289 22.56 -67.78 36.90
N ALA A 290 23.14 -66.79 36.21
CA ALA A 290 23.84 -66.99 34.95
C ALA A 290 25.10 -67.85 35.11
N THR A 291 25.82 -67.70 36.24
CA THR A 291 26.95 -68.56 36.60
C THR A 291 26.48 -69.97 36.88
N ALA A 292 25.42 -70.17 37.68
CA ALA A 292 24.86 -71.50 37.92
C ALA A 292 24.37 -72.18 36.63
N LEU A 293 23.69 -71.44 35.75
CA LEU A 293 23.30 -71.95 34.43
C LEU A 293 24.51 -72.27 33.55
N GLY A 294 25.52 -71.38 33.53
CA GLY A 294 26.75 -71.58 32.77
C GLY A 294 27.59 -72.75 33.28
N GLU A 295 27.55 -73.02 34.58
CA GLU A 295 28.23 -74.14 35.23
C GLU A 295 27.48 -75.46 34.99
N VAL A 296 26.14 -75.41 34.96
CA VAL A 296 25.30 -76.53 34.55
C VAL A 296 25.49 -76.87 33.06
N VAL A 297 25.51 -75.87 32.18
CA VAL A 297 25.67 -76.06 30.72
C VAL A 297 27.13 -76.29 30.30
N GLY A 298 28.09 -75.79 31.08
CA GLY A 298 29.53 -75.92 30.85
C GLY A 298 30.17 -77.17 31.44
N SER A 299 29.46 -77.89 32.33
CA SER A 299 29.82 -79.26 32.68
C SER A 299 29.68 -80.13 31.41
N GLY A 300 30.76 -80.82 31.02
CA GLY A 300 30.88 -81.56 29.76
C GLY A 300 29.79 -82.64 29.53
N PRO A 301 29.86 -83.43 28.45
CA PRO A 301 28.73 -84.18 27.91
C PRO A 301 28.17 -85.18 28.95
N GLY A 302 27.09 -84.78 29.62
CA GLY A 302 26.45 -85.51 30.71
C GLY A 302 26.01 -84.55 31.81
N PHE A 303 24.81 -83.97 31.67
CA PHE A 303 24.18 -83.11 32.68
C PHE A 303 24.21 -83.74 34.09
N GLN A 304 24.91 -83.12 35.04
CA GLN A 304 24.86 -83.49 36.45
C GLN A 304 24.35 -82.34 37.30
N ILE A 305 23.10 -82.44 37.74
CA ILE A 305 22.47 -81.48 38.65
C ILE A 305 22.83 -81.92 40.08
N ASN A 306 23.65 -81.15 40.78
CA ASN A 306 23.96 -81.39 42.19
C ASN A 306 22.96 -80.61 43.06
N LEU A 307 21.86 -81.26 43.44
CA LEU A 307 20.86 -80.69 44.35
C LEU A 307 21.29 -80.94 45.81
N TYR A 308 21.47 -79.86 46.56
CA TYR A 308 21.86 -79.93 47.97
C TYR A 308 20.81 -80.72 48.79
N GLY A 309 21.22 -81.86 49.37
CA GLY A 309 20.36 -82.73 50.18
C GLY A 309 19.85 -84.00 49.48
N LEU A 310 20.13 -84.20 48.18
CA LEU A 310 19.85 -85.45 47.48
C LEU A 310 21.14 -86.29 47.33
N PRO A 311 21.13 -87.59 47.70
CA PRO A 311 22.28 -88.44 47.48
C PRO A 311 22.57 -88.57 45.98
N PRO A 312 23.84 -88.74 45.56
CA PRO A 312 24.22 -88.91 44.15
C PRO A 312 23.36 -89.97 43.46
N ALA A 313 23.06 -89.80 42.17
CA ALA A 313 22.13 -90.67 41.43
C ALA A 313 22.45 -92.17 41.57
N THR A 314 23.73 -92.53 41.57
CA THR A 314 24.21 -93.91 41.76
C THR A 314 23.87 -94.47 43.14
N MET A 315 23.88 -93.62 44.17
CA MET A 315 23.50 -94.00 45.54
C MET A 315 21.97 -93.99 45.72
N ALA A 316 21.27 -93.10 45.01
CA ALA A 316 19.81 -93.09 44.96
C ALA A 316 19.25 -94.36 44.29
N GLU A 317 19.89 -94.85 43.22
CA GLU A 317 19.51 -96.12 42.56
C GLU A 317 19.66 -97.33 43.49
N VAL A 318 20.75 -97.42 44.27
CA VAL A 318 20.95 -98.49 45.26
C VAL A 318 19.87 -98.45 46.35
N LEU A 319 19.51 -97.25 46.82
CA LEU A 319 18.45 -97.08 47.82
C LEU A 319 17.07 -97.44 47.26
N LEU A 320 16.81 -97.12 45.99
CA LEU A 320 15.55 -97.44 45.32
C LEU A 320 15.41 -98.95 45.08
N ASP A 321 16.46 -99.59 44.56
CA ASP A 321 16.45 -101.01 44.22
C ASP A 321 16.36 -101.90 45.49
N SER A 322 17.03 -101.49 46.57
CA SER A 322 16.91 -102.15 47.88
C SER A 322 15.52 -102.00 48.51
N TYR A 323 14.80 -100.91 48.22
CA TYR A 323 13.44 -100.71 48.69
C TYR A 323 12.42 -101.54 47.90
N PHE A 324 12.56 -101.63 46.57
CA PHE A 324 11.60 -102.32 45.71
C PHE A 324 11.89 -103.81 45.50
N GLN A 325 13.10 -104.30 45.78
CA GLN A 325 13.49 -105.71 45.66
C GLN A 325 14.11 -106.26 46.95
N PRO A 326 13.36 -106.37 48.06
CA PRO A 326 13.91 -106.86 49.32
C PRO A 326 14.31 -108.34 49.21
N GLY A 327 15.56 -108.66 49.55
CA GLY A 327 16.08 -110.03 49.65
C GLY A 327 17.04 -110.48 48.55
N LYS A 328 17.37 -109.61 47.59
CA LYS A 328 18.48 -109.82 46.62
C LYS A 328 19.53 -108.74 46.80
N LEU A 329 20.80 -109.06 46.53
CA LEU A 329 21.85 -108.06 46.40
C LEU A 329 21.52 -107.19 45.17
N PRO A 330 21.39 -105.85 45.31
CA PRO A 330 21.08 -104.97 44.19
C PRO A 330 22.19 -105.02 43.14
N ASP A 331 21.83 -105.20 41.87
CA ASP A 331 22.81 -105.16 40.76
C ASP A 331 23.47 -103.77 40.68
N SER A 332 22.74 -102.72 41.05
CA SER A 332 23.21 -101.35 41.22
C SER A 332 24.34 -101.21 42.25
N LEU A 333 24.36 -102.04 43.30
CA LEU A 333 25.45 -102.07 44.29
C LEU A 333 26.73 -102.65 43.68
N ALA A 334 26.60 -103.71 42.87
CA ALA A 334 27.73 -104.32 42.18
C ALA A 334 28.32 -103.38 41.12
N ASP A 335 27.48 -102.61 40.42
CA ASP A 335 27.92 -101.59 39.46
C ASP A 335 28.58 -100.38 40.13
N TYR A 336 28.02 -99.91 41.25
CA TYR A 336 28.66 -98.88 42.07
C TYR A 336 30.06 -99.29 42.56
N LEU A 337 30.20 -100.52 43.06
CA LEU A 337 31.48 -101.07 43.49
C LEU A 337 32.47 -101.24 42.32
N ARG A 338 31.99 -101.66 41.13
CA ARG A 338 32.82 -101.74 39.92
C ARG A 338 33.33 -100.37 39.46
N GLY A 339 32.48 -99.34 39.49
CA GLY A 339 32.88 -97.97 39.18
C GLY A 339 34.02 -97.47 40.06
N MET A 340 33.95 -97.72 41.38
CA MET A 340 35.03 -97.33 42.31
C MET A 340 36.34 -98.09 42.11
N VAL A 341 36.30 -99.34 41.62
CA VAL A 341 37.50 -100.14 41.35
C VAL A 341 38.16 -99.74 40.02
N ALA A 342 37.36 -99.41 39.00
CA ALA A 342 37.86 -98.99 37.69
C ALA A 342 38.61 -97.65 37.74
N GLU A 343 38.18 -96.70 38.58
CA GLU A 343 38.86 -95.41 38.74
C GLU A 343 40.24 -95.53 39.43
N ARG A 344 40.50 -96.58 40.22
CA ARG A 344 41.78 -96.77 40.92
C ARG A 344 42.89 -97.41 40.09
N LEU A 345 42.60 -97.96 38.90
CA LEU A 345 43.58 -98.67 38.06
C LEU A 345 44.19 -97.83 36.93
N LEU A 346 43.78 -96.56 36.76
CA LEU A 346 44.41 -95.63 35.83
C LEU A 346 45.74 -95.08 36.39
N VAL A 347 46.75 -95.94 36.50
CA VAL A 347 48.15 -95.52 36.73
C VAL A 347 48.68 -94.95 35.41
N ARG A 348 48.62 -93.62 35.25
CA ARG A 348 49.35 -92.93 34.18
C ARG A 348 50.85 -92.90 34.53
N PRO A 349 51.75 -93.38 33.65
CA PRO A 349 53.18 -93.30 33.90
C PRO A 349 53.65 -91.83 33.90
N LYS A 350 54.41 -91.47 34.94
CA LYS A 350 55.15 -90.20 35.02
C LYS A 350 56.52 -90.40 34.39
N SER A 351 56.89 -89.57 33.42
CA SER A 351 58.28 -89.23 33.10
C SER A 351 58.33 -88.13 32.03
N PRO A 352 59.43 -87.37 31.91
CA PRO A 352 60.30 -86.78 32.95
C PRO A 352 59.96 -85.31 33.23
#